data_AF-A0A973B9A7-F1
#
_entry.id   AF-A0A973B9A7-F1
#
_cell.length_a   1.000
_cell.length_b   1.000
_cell.length_c   1.000
_cell.angle_alpha   90.00
_cell.angle_beta   90.00
_cell.angle_gamma   90.00
#
_symmetry.space_group_name_H-M   'P 1'
#
loop_
_entity.id
_entity.type
_entity.pdbx_description
1 polymer ?
#
loop_
_entity_poly.entity_id
_entity_poly.type
_entity_poly.pdbx_seq_one_letter_code
_entity_poly.pdbx_strand_id
1 'polypeptide(L)'
;IGRGNIIEYTRRLGIDGIRPSCSMALGDRGITLIDHVGGYAAFASGGLKVKPYSIIEARNSKGDLVYSHDKNKIKPQRVFSKSTSEQINRMMAAVVSSGTGRSARLDFTHAVGKTGTSSKYRDAWFMGFSGRYVTGIWIGKDNYRPVYAANSRGMTGGSLPARIWQEFMSVAHLKKDIPMIPGLPIHPIQLTERKRLAMLKRQESDVIVSHENSVDKNYSLSKRTLNILKRLNRDLKSADGTSMEVAPLTSSNFRANYDLNKYTKTSS
;
A
#
# COMPACT_ATOMS: atom_id res chain seq x y z
N ILE A 1 13.70 -2.56 29.02
CA ILE A 1 13.85 -2.69 27.54
C ILE A 1 15.31 -2.92 27.13
N GLY A 2 16.28 -2.10 27.55
CA GLY A 2 17.72 -2.33 27.31
C GLY A 2 18.21 -1.84 25.94
N ARG A 3 19.33 -1.11 25.89
CA ARG A 3 19.86 -0.48 24.65
C ARG A 3 20.21 -1.51 23.58
N GLY A 4 20.80 -2.64 23.98
CA GLY A 4 21.14 -3.74 23.06
C GLY A 4 19.93 -4.29 22.31
N ASN A 5 18.82 -4.52 23.02
CA ASN A 5 17.57 -5.01 22.42
C ASN A 5 17.01 -4.00 21.41
N ILE A 6 17.04 -2.70 21.70
CA ILE A 6 16.58 -1.65 20.77
C ILE A 6 17.42 -1.68 19.48
N ILE A 7 18.74 -1.79 19.62
CA ILE A 7 19.66 -1.88 18.46
C ILE A 7 19.37 -3.14 17.65
N GLU A 8 19.13 -4.29 18.29
CA GLU A 8 18.77 -5.53 17.61
C GLU A 8 17.47 -5.39 16.82
N TYR A 9 16.41 -4.82 17.41
CA TYR A 9 15.17 -4.55 16.68
C TYR A 9 15.37 -3.60 15.49
N THR A 10 16.22 -2.59 15.65
CA THR A 10 16.54 -1.64 14.58
C THR A 10 17.25 -2.33 13.41
N ARG A 11 18.21 -3.24 13.69
CA ARG A 11 18.84 -4.09 12.67
C ARG A 11 17.85 -5.07 12.02
N ARG A 12 16.92 -5.64 12.79
CA ARG A 12 15.86 -6.51 12.24
C ARG A 12 14.96 -5.75 11.27
N LEU A 13 14.74 -4.45 11.48
CA LEU A 13 14.06 -3.56 10.52
C LEU A 13 14.90 -3.24 9.28
N GLY A 14 16.20 -3.55 9.28
CA GLY A 14 17.13 -3.21 8.19
C GLY A 14 17.77 -1.82 8.33
N ILE A 15 17.72 -1.24 9.54
CA ILE A 15 18.37 0.02 9.85
C ILE A 15 19.67 -0.31 10.59
N ASP A 16 20.80 -0.10 9.91
CA ASP A 16 22.14 -0.37 10.44
C ASP A 16 22.82 0.91 10.96
N GLY A 17 23.99 0.76 11.61
CA GLY A 17 24.81 1.90 12.03
C GLY A 17 24.43 2.57 13.35
N ILE A 18 23.36 2.13 14.03
CA ILE A 18 23.01 2.63 15.37
C ILE A 18 24.00 2.10 16.42
N ARG A 19 24.60 3.02 17.19
CA ARG A 19 25.51 2.71 18.31
C ARG A 19 24.86 3.09 19.65
N PRO A 20 25.17 2.38 20.74
CA PRO A 20 24.60 2.69 22.04
C PRO A 20 25.04 4.08 22.51
N SER A 21 24.10 4.87 23.01
CA SER A 21 24.32 6.17 23.65
C SER A 21 23.22 6.43 24.69
N CYS A 22 23.45 7.40 25.57
CA CYS A 22 22.43 7.81 26.56
C CYS A 22 21.23 8.51 25.88
N SER A 23 21.47 9.22 24.78
CA SER A 23 20.47 9.97 24.02
C SER A 23 19.81 9.18 22.87
N MET A 24 20.16 7.90 22.68
CA MET A 24 19.62 7.07 21.58
C MET A 24 18.10 7.04 21.54
N ALA A 25 17.44 7.01 22.71
CA ALA A 25 15.98 7.00 22.81
C ALA A 25 15.32 8.30 22.29
N LEU A 26 16.08 9.38 22.16
CA LEU A 26 15.62 10.68 21.64
C LEU A 26 15.91 10.86 20.14
N GLY A 27 16.60 9.91 19.50
CA GLY A 27 17.00 10.01 18.09
C GLY A 27 18.21 10.92 17.89
N ASP A 28 19.33 10.58 18.52
CA ASP A 28 20.57 11.36 18.48
C ASP A 28 21.47 11.09 17.27
N ARG A 29 21.12 10.13 16.43
CA ARG A 29 21.81 9.84 15.17
C ARG A 29 20.86 9.93 13.99
N GLY A 30 21.38 10.48 12.90
CA GLY A 30 20.70 10.46 11.61
C GLY A 30 20.71 9.05 11.01
N ILE A 31 19.60 8.70 10.37
CA ILE A 31 19.48 7.56 9.45
C ILE A 31 18.99 8.09 8.11
N THR A 32 19.21 7.32 7.04
CA THR A 32 18.73 7.75 5.73
C THR A 32 17.20 7.76 5.71
N LEU A 33 16.61 8.65 4.91
CA LEU A 33 15.15 8.75 4.80
C LEU A 33 14.55 7.43 4.28
N ILE A 34 15.23 6.75 3.36
CA ILE A 34 14.75 5.49 2.79
C ILE A 34 14.75 4.35 3.82
N ASP A 35 15.75 4.27 4.70
CA ASP A 35 15.78 3.31 5.79
C ASP A 35 14.67 3.58 6.80
N HIS A 36 14.41 4.87 7.08
CA HIS A 36 13.34 5.28 7.97
C HIS A 36 11.96 4.88 7.41
N VAL A 37 11.72 5.10 6.11
CA VAL A 37 10.49 4.67 5.42
C VAL A 37 10.36 3.14 5.46
N GLY A 38 11.44 2.41 5.19
CA GLY A 38 11.47 0.94 5.29
C GLY A 38 11.10 0.42 6.69
N GLY A 39 11.61 1.08 7.73
CA GLY A 39 11.26 0.77 9.12
C GLY A 39 9.77 0.97 9.40
N TYR A 40 9.18 2.09 8.94
CA TYR A 40 7.74 2.35 9.10
C TYR A 40 6.87 1.36 8.31
N ALA A 41 7.34 0.90 7.16
CA ALA A 41 6.64 -0.09 6.36
C ALA A 41 6.47 -1.43 7.10
N ALA A 42 7.33 -1.75 8.07
CA ALA A 42 7.12 -2.93 8.91
C ALA A 42 5.89 -2.81 9.82
N PHE A 43 5.54 -1.61 10.29
CA PHE A 43 4.30 -1.41 11.07
C PHE A 43 3.07 -1.46 10.16
N ALA A 44 3.16 -0.83 8.98
CA ALA A 44 2.10 -0.84 7.97
C ALA A 44 1.77 -2.26 7.48
N SER A 45 2.78 -3.13 7.36
CA SER A 45 2.63 -4.53 6.94
C SER A 45 2.16 -5.50 8.05
N GLY A 46 1.88 -5.00 9.26
CA GLY A 46 1.50 -5.85 10.40
C GLY A 46 2.67 -6.63 11.01
N GLY A 47 3.88 -6.08 10.93
CA GLY A 47 5.08 -6.55 11.62
C GLY A 47 6.06 -7.31 10.74
N LEU A 48 5.92 -7.28 9.42
CA LEU A 48 6.83 -7.94 8.48
C LEU A 48 7.90 -6.97 7.98
N LYS A 49 9.16 -7.40 7.95
CA LYS A 49 10.26 -6.60 7.40
C LYS A 49 9.98 -6.24 5.95
N VAL A 50 10.14 -4.97 5.61
CA VAL A 50 10.06 -4.47 4.24
C VAL A 50 11.40 -3.81 3.91
N LYS A 51 12.06 -4.29 2.85
CA LYS A 51 13.26 -3.65 2.32
C LYS A 51 12.85 -2.86 1.08
N PRO A 52 13.01 -1.52 1.07
CA PRO A 52 12.74 -0.71 -0.12
C PRO A 52 13.59 -1.17 -1.32
N TYR A 53 13.02 -1.11 -2.52
CA TYR A 53 13.68 -1.43 -3.79
C TYR A 53 13.06 -0.60 -4.92
N SER A 54 13.81 -0.41 -6.00
CA SER A 54 13.38 0.35 -7.19
C SER A 54 13.30 -0.51 -8.46
N ILE A 55 14.09 -1.59 -8.53
CA ILE A 55 14.16 -2.47 -9.70
C ILE A 55 13.12 -3.58 -9.54
N ILE A 56 12.11 -3.59 -10.40
CA ILE A 56 11.09 -4.65 -10.47
C ILE A 56 11.56 -5.75 -11.41
N GLU A 57 12.10 -5.35 -12.56
CA GLU A 57 12.54 -6.24 -13.62
C GLU A 57 13.74 -5.65 -14.36
N ALA A 58 14.68 -6.49 -14.78
CA ALA A 58 15.76 -6.11 -15.69
C ALA A 58 15.87 -7.14 -16.83
N ARG A 59 15.97 -6.66 -18.07
CA ARG A 59 16.13 -7.47 -19.27
C ARG A 59 17.40 -7.10 -20.03
N ASN A 60 17.98 -8.05 -20.74
CA ASN A 60 19.10 -7.78 -21.64
C ASN A 60 18.61 -7.19 -22.98
N SER A 61 19.55 -6.84 -23.87
CA SER A 61 19.22 -6.28 -25.19
C SER A 61 18.45 -7.24 -26.11
N LYS A 62 18.47 -8.54 -25.83
CA LYS A 62 17.72 -9.57 -26.57
C LYS A 62 16.29 -9.77 -26.03
N GLY A 63 15.95 -9.09 -24.92
CA GLY A 63 14.66 -9.24 -24.25
C GLY A 63 14.62 -10.32 -23.17
N ASP A 64 15.72 -11.03 -22.92
CA ASP A 64 15.77 -12.09 -21.90
C ASP A 64 15.74 -11.49 -20.49
N LEU A 65 14.99 -12.13 -19.61
CA LEU A 65 14.85 -11.73 -18.22
C LEU A 65 16.15 -12.01 -17.43
N VAL A 66 16.83 -10.96 -17.00
CA VAL A 66 18.05 -11.04 -16.17
C VAL A 66 17.71 -11.01 -14.67
N TYR A 67 16.72 -10.21 -14.29
CA TYR A 67 16.27 -10.09 -12.91
C TYR A 67 14.77 -9.85 -12.85
N SER A 68 14.10 -10.49 -11.90
CA SER A 68 12.73 -10.17 -11.50
C SER A 68 12.63 -10.18 -9.99
N HIS A 69 12.14 -9.09 -9.41
CA HIS A 69 11.96 -8.98 -7.97
C HIS A 69 10.97 -10.02 -7.45
N ASP A 70 9.86 -10.24 -8.17
CA ASP A 70 8.83 -11.19 -7.74
C ASP A 70 9.33 -12.63 -7.77
N LYS A 71 10.13 -13.01 -8.78
CA LYS A 71 10.76 -14.35 -8.83
C LYS A 71 11.82 -14.54 -7.74
N ASN A 72 12.58 -13.48 -7.43
CA ASN A 72 13.66 -13.51 -6.45
C ASN A 72 13.18 -13.12 -5.03
N LYS A 73 11.88 -13.07 -4.80
CA LYS A 73 11.30 -12.56 -3.56
C LYS A 73 11.53 -13.52 -2.40
N ILE A 74 12.34 -13.11 -1.44
CA ILE A 74 12.50 -13.83 -0.17
C ILE A 74 11.24 -13.60 0.68
N LYS A 75 10.78 -14.64 1.36
CA LYS A 75 9.67 -14.54 2.31
C LYS A 75 9.97 -13.46 3.37
N PRO A 76 9.09 -12.47 3.57
CA PRO A 76 9.33 -11.42 4.56
C PRO A 76 9.50 -12.00 5.97
N GLN A 77 10.56 -11.59 6.66
CA GLN A 77 10.81 -11.99 8.05
C GLN A 77 9.89 -11.21 9.00
N ARG A 78 9.35 -11.87 10.01
CA ARG A 78 8.54 -11.20 11.05
C ARG A 78 9.46 -10.50 12.06
N VAL A 79 9.33 -9.18 12.14
CA VAL A 79 10.04 -8.34 13.13
C VAL A 79 9.21 -8.19 14.39
N PHE A 80 7.91 -7.88 14.21
CA PHE A 80 6.97 -7.70 15.31
C PHE A 80 5.81 -8.69 15.21
N SER A 81 5.22 -9.04 16.35
CA SER A 81 3.94 -9.73 16.34
C SER A 81 2.88 -8.84 15.66
N LYS A 82 1.86 -9.48 15.08
CA LYS A 82 0.74 -8.74 14.48
C LYS A 82 0.07 -7.85 15.54
N SER A 83 -0.26 -8.40 16.71
CA SER A 83 -0.86 -7.67 17.82
C SER A 83 -0.02 -6.46 18.26
N THR A 84 1.29 -6.61 18.36
CA THR A 84 2.20 -5.48 18.70
C THR A 84 2.11 -4.37 17.65
N SER A 85 2.11 -4.73 16.36
CA SER A 85 2.02 -3.76 15.27
C SER A 85 0.68 -3.03 15.29
N GLU A 86 -0.43 -3.75 15.54
CA GLU A 86 -1.76 -3.16 15.65
C GLU A 86 -1.87 -2.17 16.81
N GLN A 87 -1.26 -2.47 17.96
CA GLN A 87 -1.23 -1.56 19.10
C GLN A 87 -0.40 -0.30 18.80
N ILE A 88 0.77 -0.46 18.17
CA ILE A 88 1.61 0.67 17.74
C ILE A 88 0.87 1.54 16.71
N ASN A 89 0.17 0.94 15.76
CA ASN A 89 -0.62 1.65 14.77
C ASN A 89 -1.75 2.46 15.40
N ARG A 90 -2.44 1.91 16.42
CA ARG A 90 -3.45 2.65 17.20
C ARG A 90 -2.86 3.87 17.91
N MET A 91 -1.70 3.72 18.55
CA MET A 91 -1.03 4.84 19.21
C MET A 91 -0.55 5.91 18.23
N MET A 92 0.03 5.52 17.10
CA MET A 92 0.48 6.46 16.07
C MET A 92 -0.68 7.11 15.30
N ALA A 93 -1.84 6.45 15.20
CA ALA A 93 -3.05 7.08 14.67
C ALA A 93 -3.48 8.26 15.55
N ALA A 94 -3.38 8.13 16.88
CA ALA A 94 -3.70 9.20 17.81
C ALA A 94 -2.81 10.44 17.63
N VAL A 95 -1.54 10.26 17.21
CA VAL A 95 -0.65 11.39 16.90
C VAL A 95 -1.21 12.27 15.78
N VAL A 96 -1.85 11.65 14.78
CA VAL A 96 -2.47 12.36 13.65
C VAL A 96 -3.88 12.83 14.02
N SER A 97 -4.67 12.01 14.71
CA SER A 97 -6.06 12.34 15.04
C SER A 97 -6.22 13.33 16.19
N SER A 98 -5.26 13.50 17.10
CA SER A 98 -5.36 14.48 18.19
C SER A 98 -4.01 15.06 18.65
N GLY A 99 -2.90 14.43 18.30
CA GLY A 99 -1.55 14.82 18.74
C GLY A 99 -0.90 15.93 17.91
N THR A 100 0.41 15.77 17.67
CA THR A 100 1.26 16.75 16.98
C THR A 100 1.22 16.65 15.46
N GLY A 101 0.67 15.56 14.91
CA GLY A 101 0.61 15.28 13.48
C GLY A 101 -0.71 15.70 12.81
N ARG A 102 -1.52 16.57 13.42
CA ARG A 102 -2.87 16.90 12.93
C ARG A 102 -2.92 17.39 11.48
N SER A 103 -1.89 18.10 11.03
CA SER A 103 -1.80 18.56 9.65
C SER A 103 -1.71 17.44 8.62
N ALA A 104 -1.45 16.19 9.05
CA ALA A 104 -1.38 15.00 8.21
C ALA A 104 -2.70 14.22 8.11
N ARG A 105 -3.81 14.73 8.66
CA ARG A 105 -5.11 14.04 8.59
C ARG A 105 -5.60 13.92 7.14
N LEU A 106 -6.12 12.75 6.82
CA LEU A 106 -6.80 12.48 5.55
C LEU A 106 -8.28 12.27 5.86
N ASP A 107 -9.16 12.94 5.10
CA ASP A 107 -10.59 12.89 5.38
C ASP A 107 -11.25 11.61 4.87
N PHE A 108 -10.60 10.89 3.96
CA PHE A 108 -11.16 9.73 3.27
C PHE A 108 -10.61 8.38 3.75
N THR A 109 -9.56 8.36 4.57
CA THR A 109 -8.98 7.14 5.15
C THR A 109 -8.21 7.46 6.42
N HIS A 110 -7.91 6.44 7.23
CA HIS A 110 -7.04 6.63 8.37
C HIS A 110 -5.59 6.93 7.95
N ALA A 111 -4.97 7.89 8.65
CA ALA A 111 -3.56 8.18 8.56
C ALA A 111 -2.89 7.84 9.89
N VAL A 112 -1.72 7.22 9.80
CA VAL A 112 -0.88 6.86 10.95
C VAL A 112 0.48 7.50 10.75
N GLY A 113 1.03 8.15 11.78
CA GLY A 113 2.34 8.77 11.61
C GLY A 113 2.91 9.36 12.88
N LYS A 114 4.11 9.92 12.74
CA LYS A 114 4.84 10.55 13.82
C LYS A 114 5.65 11.73 13.30
N THR A 115 5.64 12.79 14.12
CA THR A 115 6.47 13.97 13.95
C THR A 115 7.88 13.74 14.52
N GLY A 116 8.89 14.26 13.85
CA GLY A 116 10.26 14.38 14.34
C GLY A 116 10.76 15.82 14.21
N THR A 117 11.50 16.31 15.19
CA THR A 117 12.11 17.64 15.15
C THR A 117 13.41 17.59 15.92
N SER A 118 14.53 17.90 15.25
CA SER A 118 15.83 17.91 15.91
C SER A 118 16.04 19.21 16.68
N SER A 119 17.03 19.19 17.57
CA SER A 119 17.41 20.36 18.35
C SER A 119 17.70 21.58 17.46
N LYS A 120 17.27 22.77 17.93
CA LYS A 120 17.42 24.05 17.21
C LYS A 120 16.78 24.06 15.80
N TYR A 121 15.75 23.24 15.57
CA TYR A 121 14.96 23.24 14.33
C TYR A 121 15.80 22.99 13.07
N ARG A 122 16.85 22.16 13.17
CA ARG A 122 17.72 21.86 12.02
C ARG A 122 17.06 20.88 11.05
N ASP A 123 16.28 19.95 11.60
CA ASP A 123 15.58 18.92 10.85
C ASP A 123 14.13 18.84 11.31
N ALA A 124 13.22 18.80 10.35
CA ALA A 124 11.81 18.57 10.57
C ALA A 124 11.35 17.37 9.75
N TRP A 125 10.78 16.38 10.42
CA TRP A 125 10.38 15.11 9.84
C TRP A 125 8.89 14.86 10.04
N PHE A 126 8.25 14.30 9.03
CA PHE A 126 6.99 13.60 9.21
C PHE A 126 7.07 12.24 8.52
N MET A 127 6.94 11.18 9.32
CA MET A 127 6.89 9.80 8.84
C MET A 127 5.47 9.28 9.02
N GLY A 128 4.86 8.75 7.98
CA GLY A 128 3.50 8.25 8.09
C GLY A 128 3.11 7.30 6.97
N PHE A 129 1.99 6.62 7.18
CA PHE A 129 1.42 5.72 6.18
C PHE A 129 -0.10 5.72 6.21
N SER A 130 -0.63 5.27 5.10
CA SER A 130 -2.03 4.88 4.89
C SER A 130 -2.07 3.36 4.70
N GLY A 131 -3.24 2.80 4.35
CA GLY A 131 -3.33 1.38 4.02
C GLY A 131 -2.54 0.92 2.79
N ARG A 132 -2.10 1.83 1.90
CA ARG A 132 -1.37 1.46 0.67
C ARG A 132 0.07 1.95 0.65
N TYR A 133 0.29 3.19 1.05
CA TYR A 133 1.60 3.86 0.92
C TYR A 133 2.18 4.24 2.28
N VAL A 134 3.51 4.16 2.35
CA VAL A 134 4.34 4.68 3.44
C VAL A 134 5.18 5.79 2.86
N THR A 135 5.13 6.96 3.47
CA THR A 135 5.78 8.18 2.97
C THR A 135 6.49 8.87 4.13
N GLY A 136 7.73 9.29 3.87
CA GLY A 136 8.51 10.12 4.78
C GLY A 136 8.83 11.46 4.13
N ILE A 137 8.62 12.55 4.86
CA ILE A 137 8.99 13.91 4.45
C ILE A 137 10.05 14.41 5.42
N TRP A 138 11.18 14.85 4.87
CA TRP A 138 12.23 15.56 5.60
C TRP A 138 12.39 16.96 5.02
N ILE A 139 12.52 17.93 5.92
CA ILE A 139 12.92 19.29 5.59
C ILE A 139 14.10 19.64 6.48
N GLY A 140 15.21 20.00 5.85
CA GLY A 140 16.43 20.48 6.49
C GLY A 140 17.26 21.29 5.50
N LYS A 141 18.39 21.79 5.98
CA LYS A 141 19.39 22.44 5.13
C LYS A 141 20.66 21.60 5.12
N ASP A 142 21.28 21.45 3.96
CA ASP A 142 22.53 20.68 3.82
C ASP A 142 23.67 21.24 4.68
N ASN A 143 23.67 22.55 4.92
CA ASN A 143 24.63 23.22 5.81
C ASN A 143 24.25 23.14 7.31
N TYR A 144 23.26 22.33 7.68
CA TYR A 144 22.82 22.06 9.05
C TYR A 144 22.40 23.29 9.87
N ARG A 145 22.05 24.39 9.18
CA ARG A 145 21.52 25.60 9.81
C ARG A 145 20.03 25.41 10.16
N PRO A 146 19.52 26.11 11.19
CA PRO A 146 18.10 26.09 11.51
C PRO A 146 17.19 26.44 10.33
N VAL A 147 16.05 25.77 10.28
CA VAL A 147 14.96 26.03 9.36
C VAL A 147 13.87 26.78 10.12
N TYR A 148 13.50 27.97 9.61
CA TYR A 148 12.42 28.78 10.13
C TYR A 148 11.34 28.91 9.06
N ALA A 149 10.09 28.94 9.48
CA ALA A 149 8.97 29.32 8.64
C ALA A 149 9.01 30.82 8.32
N ALA A 150 8.23 31.27 7.33
CA ALA A 150 8.17 32.67 6.91
C ALA A 150 7.82 33.65 8.04
N ASN A 151 7.13 33.19 9.09
CA ASN A 151 6.79 33.97 10.28
C ASN A 151 7.83 33.85 11.41
N SER A 152 9.07 33.49 11.08
CA SER A 152 10.20 33.30 12.01
C SER A 152 10.02 32.23 13.10
N ARG A 153 8.95 31.41 13.05
CA ARG A 153 8.82 30.25 13.95
C ARG A 153 9.71 29.10 13.48
N GLY A 154 10.30 28.38 14.43
CA GLY A 154 11.10 27.19 14.14
C GLY A 154 10.29 26.11 13.40
N MET A 155 10.88 25.51 12.36
CA MET A 155 10.24 24.45 11.60
C MET A 155 10.12 23.19 12.47
N THR A 156 8.92 22.61 12.51
CA THR A 156 8.65 21.36 13.25
C THR A 156 8.01 20.32 12.33
N GLY A 157 8.11 19.05 12.70
CA GLY A 157 7.54 17.94 11.93
C GLY A 157 6.03 18.06 11.70
N GLY A 158 5.29 18.64 12.64
CA GLY A 158 3.83 18.83 12.54
C GLY A 158 3.39 20.01 11.69
N SER A 159 4.34 20.83 11.22
CA SER A 159 4.09 22.02 10.41
C SER A 159 4.12 21.69 8.90
N LEU A 160 5.06 22.25 8.15
CA LEU A 160 5.16 22.05 6.70
C LEU A 160 5.37 20.56 6.30
N PRO A 161 6.22 19.75 6.97
CA PRO A 161 6.40 18.34 6.58
C PRO A 161 5.11 17.53 6.61
N ALA A 162 4.32 17.66 7.68
CA ALA A 162 3.02 16.98 7.82
C ALA A 162 2.00 17.45 6.77
N ARG A 163 2.01 18.73 6.39
CA ARG A 163 1.15 19.26 5.31
C ARG A 163 1.53 18.73 3.94
N ILE A 164 2.83 18.76 3.60
CA ILE A 164 3.33 18.18 2.35
C ILE A 164 2.97 16.69 2.26
N TRP A 165 3.12 15.96 3.38
CA TRP A 165 2.71 14.55 3.44
C TRP A 165 1.22 14.39 3.14
N GLN A 166 0.36 15.23 3.73
CA GLN A 166 -1.09 15.20 3.52
C GLN A 166 -1.47 15.43 2.06
N GLU A 167 -0.89 16.46 1.45
CA GLU A 167 -1.16 16.85 0.07
C GLU A 167 -0.69 15.75 -0.89
N PHE A 168 0.53 15.25 -0.70
CA PHE A 168 1.08 14.15 -1.48
C PHE A 168 0.19 12.91 -1.39
N MET A 169 -0.23 12.53 -0.17
CA MET A 169 -1.06 11.34 0.03
C MET A 169 -2.48 11.52 -0.54
N SER A 170 -3.01 12.73 -0.54
CA SER A 170 -4.31 13.04 -1.18
C SER A 170 -4.25 12.78 -2.68
N VAL A 171 -3.15 13.15 -3.33
CA VAL A 171 -2.92 12.89 -4.77
C VAL A 171 -2.58 11.42 -5.04
N ALA A 172 -1.77 10.79 -4.19
CA ALA A 172 -1.40 9.38 -4.35
C ALA A 172 -2.61 8.43 -4.30
N HIS A 173 -3.70 8.87 -3.66
CA HIS A 173 -4.92 8.09 -3.43
C HIS A 173 -6.10 8.43 -4.33
N LEU A 174 -5.88 9.06 -5.49
CA LEU A 174 -6.98 9.38 -6.43
C LEU A 174 -7.86 8.17 -6.80
N LYS A 175 -7.27 6.97 -6.92
CA LYS A 175 -8.01 5.74 -7.24
C LYS A 175 -8.79 5.13 -6.05
N LYS A 176 -8.68 5.70 -4.84
CA LYS A 176 -9.37 5.33 -3.57
C LYS A 176 -9.39 3.84 -3.17
N ASP A 177 -8.65 2.96 -3.86
CA ASP A 177 -8.43 1.58 -3.46
C ASP A 177 -7.37 1.52 -2.35
N ILE A 178 -7.82 1.80 -1.12
CA ILE A 178 -6.96 1.89 0.06
C ILE A 178 -7.26 0.71 0.99
N PRO A 179 -6.28 -0.18 1.23
CA PRO A 179 -6.41 -1.27 2.20
C PRO A 179 -6.66 -0.76 3.63
N MET A 180 -7.00 -1.67 4.53
CA MET A 180 -7.10 -1.33 5.94
C MET A 180 -5.72 -1.32 6.59
N ILE A 181 -5.53 -0.41 7.54
CA ILE A 181 -4.34 -0.41 8.40
C ILE A 181 -4.54 -1.44 9.51
N PRO A 182 -3.59 -2.36 9.76
CA PRO A 182 -3.69 -3.30 10.86
C PRO A 182 -3.93 -2.60 12.19
N GLY A 183 -4.98 -3.01 12.91
CA GLY A 183 -5.32 -2.49 14.24
C GLY A 183 -6.27 -1.30 14.24
N LEU A 184 -6.64 -0.75 13.08
CA LEU A 184 -7.61 0.32 12.97
C LEU A 184 -8.94 -0.18 12.42
N PRO A 185 -10.08 0.38 12.87
CA PRO A 185 -11.37 0.11 12.23
C PRO A 185 -11.37 0.65 10.79
N ILE A 186 -12.39 0.25 10.02
CA ILE A 186 -12.60 0.83 8.69
C ILE A 186 -13.01 2.30 8.82
N HIS A 187 -12.44 3.16 7.99
CA HIS A 187 -12.82 4.57 7.96
C HIS A 187 -14.28 4.74 7.49
N PRO A 188 -15.09 5.63 8.08
CA PRO A 188 -16.50 5.80 7.71
C PRO A 188 -16.72 6.03 6.21
N ILE A 189 -15.90 6.89 5.57
CA ILE A 189 -16.00 7.15 4.12
C ILE A 189 -15.70 5.89 3.30
N GLN A 190 -14.71 5.09 3.70
CA GLN A 190 -14.40 3.82 3.01
C GLN A 190 -15.54 2.82 3.16
N LEU A 191 -16.21 2.80 4.31
CA LEU A 191 -17.39 1.96 4.53
C LEU A 191 -18.55 2.37 3.62
N THR A 192 -18.84 3.68 3.53
CA THR A 192 -19.88 4.22 2.66
C THR A 192 -19.61 3.88 1.19
N GLU A 193 -18.38 4.08 0.73
CA GLU A 193 -18.01 3.81 -0.66
C GLU A 193 -18.12 2.32 -1.00
N ARG A 194 -17.66 1.43 -0.11
CA ARG A 194 -17.81 -0.03 -0.29
C ARG A 194 -19.27 -0.45 -0.37
N LYS A 195 -20.15 0.13 0.48
CA LYS A 195 -21.59 -0.14 0.43
C LYS A 195 -22.19 0.32 -0.90
N ARG A 196 -21.84 1.53 -1.36
CA ARG A 196 -22.27 2.06 -2.67
C ARG A 196 -21.85 1.14 -3.81
N LEU A 197 -20.59 0.75 -3.88
CA LEU A 197 -20.08 -0.16 -4.91
C LEU A 197 -20.76 -1.53 -4.88
N ALA A 198 -21.04 -2.06 -3.69
CA ALA A 198 -21.78 -3.32 -3.54
C ALA A 198 -23.23 -3.20 -4.03
N MET A 199 -23.90 -2.06 -3.82
CA MET A 199 -25.25 -1.80 -4.34
C MET A 199 -25.25 -1.70 -5.86
N LEU A 200 -24.30 -0.95 -6.44
CA LEU A 200 -24.16 -0.82 -7.90
C LEU A 200 -23.90 -2.18 -8.56
N LYS A 201 -23.01 -3.00 -7.97
CA LYS A 201 -22.72 -4.34 -8.48
C LYS A 201 -23.93 -5.27 -8.41
N ARG A 202 -24.76 -5.16 -7.36
CA ARG A 202 -26.03 -5.89 -7.26
C ARG A 202 -27.01 -5.41 -8.34
N GLN A 203 -27.17 -4.11 -8.53
CA GLN A 203 -28.01 -3.55 -9.59
C GLN A 203 -27.55 -3.98 -10.99
N GLU A 204 -26.25 -3.96 -11.29
CA GLU A 204 -25.72 -4.49 -12.56
C GLU A 204 -26.03 -5.98 -12.72
N SER A 205 -25.90 -6.77 -11.64
CA SER A 205 -26.22 -8.20 -11.66
C SER A 205 -27.72 -8.43 -11.90
N ASP A 206 -28.58 -7.65 -11.24
CA ASP A 206 -30.04 -7.72 -11.41
C ASP A 206 -30.47 -7.26 -12.81
N VAL A 207 -29.80 -6.25 -13.38
CA VAL A 207 -30.00 -5.80 -14.76
C VAL A 207 -29.57 -6.89 -15.74
N ILE A 208 -28.42 -7.53 -15.54
CA ILE A 208 -27.95 -8.65 -16.38
C ILE A 208 -28.94 -9.82 -16.32
N VAL A 209 -29.41 -10.19 -15.12
CA VAL A 209 -30.41 -11.26 -14.95
C VAL A 209 -31.75 -10.88 -15.59
N SER A 210 -32.18 -9.61 -15.49
CA SER A 210 -33.39 -9.13 -16.15
C SER A 210 -33.25 -9.06 -17.67
N HIS A 211 -32.07 -8.71 -18.20
CA HIS A 211 -31.76 -8.78 -19.63
C HIS A 211 -31.76 -10.23 -20.11
N GLU A 212 -31.12 -11.17 -19.39
CA GLU A 212 -31.16 -12.60 -19.73
C GLU A 212 -32.59 -13.17 -19.73
N ASN A 213 -33.45 -12.70 -18.82
CA ASN A 213 -34.85 -13.12 -18.75
C ASN A 213 -35.78 -12.40 -19.73
N SER A 214 -35.36 -11.26 -20.31
CA SER A 214 -36.14 -10.48 -21.29
C SER A 214 -35.61 -10.58 -22.73
N VAL A 215 -34.47 -11.27 -22.95
CA VAL A 215 -34.13 -11.75 -24.29
C VAL A 215 -35.17 -12.81 -24.67
N ASP A 216 -36.14 -12.38 -25.47
CA ASP A 216 -37.07 -13.27 -26.17
C ASP A 216 -36.33 -14.49 -26.71
N LYS A 217 -36.82 -15.69 -26.38
CA LYS A 217 -36.34 -16.99 -26.90
C LYS A 217 -36.36 -17.10 -28.45
N ASN A 218 -36.72 -16.04 -29.17
CA ASN A 218 -36.80 -15.97 -30.63
C ASN A 218 -35.63 -15.23 -31.30
N TYR A 219 -34.70 -14.59 -30.57
CA TYR A 219 -33.48 -14.05 -31.19
C TYR A 219 -32.42 -15.15 -31.36
N SER A 220 -32.64 -16.02 -32.34
CA SER A 220 -31.57 -16.78 -32.96
C SER A 220 -30.69 -15.81 -33.75
N LEU A 221 -29.50 -15.48 -33.23
CA LEU A 221 -28.49 -14.76 -34.01
C LEU A 221 -28.28 -15.51 -35.33
N SER A 222 -28.37 -14.81 -36.46
CA SER A 222 -28.07 -15.44 -37.75
C SER A 222 -26.69 -16.11 -37.68
N LYS A 223 -26.52 -17.27 -38.32
CA LYS A 223 -25.23 -17.98 -38.37
C LYS A 223 -24.08 -17.04 -38.79
N ARG A 224 -24.38 -16.04 -39.64
CA ARG A 224 -23.44 -15.01 -40.09
C ARG A 224 -23.00 -14.11 -38.93
N THR A 225 -23.93 -13.62 -38.13
CA THR A 225 -23.65 -12.75 -36.96
C THR A 225 -22.87 -13.50 -35.90
N LEU A 226 -23.23 -14.75 -35.60
CA LEU A 226 -22.51 -15.60 -34.65
C LEU A 226 -21.06 -15.85 -35.12
N ASN A 227 -20.85 -16.07 -36.42
CA ASN A 227 -19.51 -16.27 -36.98
C ASN A 227 -18.66 -14.99 -36.93
N ILE A 228 -19.27 -13.82 -37.15
CA ILE A 228 -18.58 -12.52 -37.01
C ILE A 228 -18.16 -12.29 -35.56
N LEU A 229 -19.04 -12.55 -34.58
CA LEU A 229 -18.71 -12.42 -33.16
C LEU A 229 -17.61 -13.40 -32.73
N LYS A 230 -17.65 -14.65 -33.20
CA LYS A 230 -16.58 -15.63 -32.96
C LYS A 230 -15.25 -15.19 -33.57
N ARG A 231 -15.28 -14.59 -34.76
CA ARG A 231 -14.08 -14.07 -35.44
C ARG A 231 -13.52 -12.87 -34.68
N LEU A 232 -14.34 -11.89 -34.35
CA LEU A 232 -13.94 -10.73 -33.55
C LEU A 232 -13.35 -11.13 -32.19
N ASN A 233 -13.97 -12.08 -31.49
CA ASN A 233 -13.43 -12.57 -30.21
C ASN A 233 -12.09 -13.30 -30.38
N ARG A 234 -11.92 -14.07 -31.46
CA ARG A 234 -10.65 -14.71 -31.78
C ARG A 234 -9.57 -13.67 -32.12
N ASP A 235 -9.95 -12.66 -32.91
CA ASP A 235 -9.05 -11.59 -33.34
C ASP A 235 -8.62 -10.74 -32.12
N LEU A 236 -9.54 -10.43 -31.20
CA LEU A 236 -9.24 -9.77 -29.92
C LEU A 236 -8.33 -10.62 -29.02
N LYS A 237 -8.58 -11.93 -28.90
CA LYS A 237 -7.69 -12.83 -28.16
C LYS A 237 -6.30 -12.95 -28.79
N SER A 238 -6.21 -12.87 -30.11
CA SER A 238 -4.92 -12.87 -30.82
C SER A 238 -4.19 -11.54 -30.69
N ALA A 239 -4.92 -10.43 -30.52
CA ALA A 239 -4.35 -9.11 -30.27
C ALA A 239 -3.85 -8.94 -28.82
N ASP A 240 -4.45 -9.63 -27.85
CA ASP A 240 -4.07 -9.59 -26.42
C ASP A 240 -3.02 -10.64 -26.00
N GLY A 241 -2.43 -11.37 -26.95
CA GLY A 241 -1.22 -12.18 -26.72
C GLY A 241 -1.31 -13.27 -25.64
N THR A 242 -2.51 -13.72 -25.24
CA THR A 242 -2.66 -14.73 -24.17
C THR A 242 -3.59 -15.87 -24.62
N SER A 243 -3.01 -16.97 -25.10
CA SER A 243 -3.71 -18.21 -25.39
C SER A 243 -4.02 -18.96 -24.09
N MET A 244 -5.29 -18.98 -23.67
CA MET A 244 -5.82 -20.03 -22.80
C MET A 244 -7.00 -20.72 -23.49
N GLU A 245 -6.88 -22.04 -23.60
CA GLU A 245 -7.84 -22.98 -24.17
C GLU A 245 -9.12 -23.01 -23.31
N VAL A 246 -10.30 -22.88 -23.93
CA VAL A 246 -11.59 -22.88 -23.22
C VAL A 246 -12.23 -24.25 -23.40
N ALA A 247 -12.36 -25.01 -22.30
CA ALA A 247 -13.11 -26.27 -22.27
C ALA A 247 -14.61 -26.03 -22.57
N PRO A 248 -15.30 -26.97 -23.25
CA PRO A 248 -16.69 -26.78 -23.64
C PRO A 248 -17.63 -26.77 -22.43
N LEU A 249 -18.51 -25.77 -22.38
CA LEU A 249 -19.56 -25.64 -21.37
C LEU A 249 -20.68 -26.63 -21.67
N THR A 250 -20.77 -27.70 -20.87
CA THR A 250 -22.00 -28.51 -20.73
C THR A 250 -22.72 -28.16 -19.44
N SER A 251 -24.05 -28.27 -19.46
CA SER A 251 -25.00 -27.73 -18.47
C SER A 251 -24.99 -28.38 -17.08
N SER A 252 -23.88 -28.97 -16.62
CA SER A 252 -23.81 -29.72 -15.35
C SER A 252 -22.84 -29.18 -14.29
N ASN A 253 -22.14 -28.05 -14.51
CA ASN A 253 -21.14 -27.54 -13.55
C ASN A 253 -21.51 -26.21 -12.86
N PHE A 254 -22.81 -25.99 -12.58
CA PHE A 254 -23.26 -24.84 -11.79
C PHE A 254 -23.27 -25.16 -10.29
N ARG A 255 -22.13 -25.57 -9.72
CA ARG A 255 -21.83 -25.53 -8.28
C ARG A 255 -20.37 -25.94 -8.06
N ALA A 256 -19.70 -25.17 -7.20
CA ALA A 256 -18.28 -25.26 -6.82
C ALA A 256 -17.28 -24.66 -7.82
N ASN A 257 -16.87 -23.41 -7.57
CA ASN A 257 -15.45 -23.01 -7.44
C ASN A 257 -15.33 -21.47 -7.34
N TYR A 258 -15.59 -20.94 -6.14
CA TYR A 258 -14.91 -19.74 -5.63
C TYR A 258 -14.30 -20.13 -4.29
N ASP A 259 -13.16 -20.84 -4.35
CA ASP A 259 -12.32 -21.07 -3.18
C ASP A 259 -10.94 -20.47 -3.47
N LEU A 260 -10.68 -19.30 -2.90
CA LEU A 260 -9.49 -18.47 -3.12
C LEU A 260 -8.25 -18.95 -2.34
N ASN A 261 -8.18 -20.25 -2.00
CA ASN A 261 -7.16 -20.79 -1.10
C ASN A 261 -6.39 -22.02 -1.66
N LYS A 262 -5.98 -22.03 -2.92
CA LYS A 262 -5.01 -23.02 -3.42
C LYS A 262 -4.08 -22.46 -4.51
N TYR A 263 -3.07 -21.68 -4.10
CA TYR A 263 -1.83 -21.56 -4.87
C TYR A 263 -0.62 -21.61 -3.92
N THR A 264 -0.27 -22.84 -3.51
CA THR A 264 1.05 -23.18 -2.99
C THR A 264 1.63 -24.32 -3.81
N LYS A 265 2.71 -24.01 -4.55
CA LYS A 265 3.78 -24.87 -5.11
C LYS A 265 3.34 -26.01 -6.04
N THR A 266 3.81 -26.03 -7.28
CA THR A 266 5.07 -26.65 -7.76
C THR A 266 5.09 -26.43 -9.29
N SER A 267 6.16 -26.37 -10.07
CA SER A 267 7.56 -26.80 -9.93
C SER A 267 8.36 -26.32 -11.16
N SER A 268 9.60 -25.91 -10.95
CA SER A 268 10.79 -26.50 -11.57
C SER A 268 11.90 -26.43 -10.53
#